data_AF-A0A812X9Q4-F1
#
_entry.id   AF-A0A812X9Q4-F1
#
_cell.length_a   1.000
_cell.length_b   1.000
_cell.length_c   1.000
_cell.angle_alpha   90.00
_cell.angle_beta   90.00
_cell.angle_gamma   90.00
#
_symmetry.space_group_name_H-M   'P 1'
#
loop_
_entity.id
_entity.type
_entity.pdbx_description
1 polymer ?
#
loop_
_entity_poly.entity_id
_entity_poly.type
_entity_poly.pdbx_seq_one_letter_code
_entity_poly.pdbx_strand_id
1 'polypeptide(L)' 'MKGRMKDFTPKSKWLGGFVDPITQTQVRSKDQLKKLMEERGFAKMGEQQVPLLIREHQRKYQYIVSEATIWRKK' A
#
# COMPACT_ATOMS: atom_id res chain seq x y z
N MET A 1 -15.74 -17.10 22.77
CA MET A 1 -14.63 -16.24 22.31
C MET A 1 -15.15 -15.26 21.25
N LYS A 2 -15.35 -13.97 21.58
CA LYS A 2 -15.63 -12.90 20.59
C LYS A 2 -14.66 -11.75 20.85
N GLY A 3 -13.52 -11.77 20.17
CA GLY A 3 -12.46 -10.78 20.32
C GLY A 3 -12.19 -10.01 19.03
N ARG A 4 -12.65 -8.76 19.00
CA ARG A 4 -12.14 -7.57 18.28
C ARG A 4 -11.83 -7.66 16.77
N MET A 5 -12.75 -7.12 15.96
CA MET A 5 -12.54 -6.70 14.57
C MET A 5 -13.31 -5.40 14.29
N LYS A 6 -13.05 -4.33 15.05
CA LYS A 6 -13.69 -3.02 14.80
C LYS A 6 -12.75 -1.98 14.19
N ASP A 7 -11.43 -2.14 14.35
CA ASP A 7 -10.47 -1.09 13.99
C ASP A 7 -9.70 -1.36 12.68
N PHE A 8 -10.00 -2.45 11.98
CA PHE A 8 -9.37 -2.75 10.69
C PHE A 8 -10.21 -2.23 9.52
N THR A 9 -9.53 -1.77 8.48
CA THR A 9 -10.16 -1.45 7.20
C THR A 9 -10.93 -2.68 6.68
N PRO A 10 -12.24 -2.58 6.45
CA PRO A 10 -13.04 -3.69 5.90
C PRO A 10 -12.42 -4.18 4.59
N LYS A 11 -12.43 -5.51 4.35
CA LYS A 11 -11.85 -6.11 3.13
C LYS A 11 -12.41 -5.51 1.83
N SER A 12 -13.68 -5.10 1.83
CA SER A 12 -14.32 -4.43 0.70
C SER A 12 -13.69 -3.07 0.34
N LYS A 13 -12.91 -2.47 1.25
CA LYS A 13 -12.18 -1.22 1.02
C LYS A 13 -10.69 -1.44 0.74
N TRP A 14 -10.23 -2.68 0.65
CA TRP A 14 -8.83 -2.96 0.35
C TRP A 14 -8.53 -2.65 -1.12
N LEU A 15 -7.40 -1.99 -1.38
CA LEU A 15 -6.96 -1.67 -2.75
C LEU A 15 -6.24 -2.83 -3.43
N GLY A 16 -5.89 -3.89 -2.69
CA GLY A 16 -5.21 -5.06 -3.22
C GLY A 16 -4.93 -6.08 -2.14
N GLY A 17 -4.11 -7.07 -2.48
CA GLY A 17 -3.83 -8.22 -1.59
C GLY A 17 -4.90 -9.31 -1.67
N PHE A 18 -5.68 -9.34 -2.76
CA PHE A 18 -6.67 -10.37 -3.06
C PHE A 18 -6.60 -10.79 -4.53
N VAL A 19 -7.27 -11.89 -4.87
CA VAL A 19 -7.44 -12.35 -6.24
C VAL A 19 -8.83 -11.92 -6.71
N ASP A 20 -8.91 -11.30 -7.88
CA ASP A 20 -10.18 -10.97 -8.50
C ASP A 20 -10.91 -12.28 -8.86
N PRO A 21 -12.15 -12.49 -8.38
CA PRO A 21 -12.85 -13.77 -8.58
C PRO A 21 -13.31 -14.00 -10.02
N ILE A 22 -13.40 -12.94 -10.84
CA ILE A 22 -13.84 -13.01 -12.24
C ILE A 22 -12.62 -13.21 -13.14
N THR A 23 -11.61 -12.35 -13.01
CA THR A 23 -10.43 -12.40 -13.89
C THR A 23 -9.38 -13.40 -13.42
N GLN A 24 -9.49 -13.91 -12.18
CA GLN A 24 -8.52 -14.79 -11.52
C GLN A 24 -7.10 -14.19 -11.42
N THR A 25 -6.98 -12.86 -11.50
CA THR A 25 -5.69 -12.17 -11.42
C THR A 25 -5.46 -11.59 -10.03
N GLN A 26 -4.19 -11.49 -9.63
CA GLN A 26 -3.82 -10.87 -8.37
C GLN A 26 -3.99 -9.35 -8.45
N VAL A 27 -4.78 -8.77 -7.55
CA VAL A 27 -4.94 -7.33 -7.43
C VAL A 27 -3.86 -6.78 -6.49
N ARG A 28 -2.97 -5.95 -7.04
CA ARG A 28 -1.88 -5.30 -6.30
C ARG A 28 -2.31 -3.89 -5.87
N SER A 29 -2.08 -3.55 -4.61
CA SER A 29 -2.48 -2.24 -4.05
C SER A 29 -1.85 -1.06 -4.78
N LYS A 30 -0.63 -1.22 -5.29
CA LYS A 30 0.10 -0.22 -6.07
C LYS A 30 -0.65 0.17 -7.34
N ASP A 31 -1.14 -0.82 -8.08
CA ASP A 31 -1.79 -0.60 -9.37
C ASP A 31 -3.13 0.11 -9.17
N GLN A 32 -3.90 -0.30 -8.15
CA GLN A 32 -5.14 0.40 -7.82
C GLN A 32 -4.92 1.78 -7.24
N LEU A 33 -3.89 1.98 -6.42
CA LEU A 33 -3.53 3.31 -5.94
C LEU A 33 -3.20 4.23 -7.13
N LYS A 34 -2.43 3.76 -8.10
CA LYS A 34 -2.11 4.53 -9.31
C LYS A 34 -3.38 4.94 -10.06
N LYS A 35 -4.27 4.00 -10.35
CA LYS A 35 -5.54 4.26 -11.03
C LYS A 35 -6.37 5.33 -10.30
N LEU A 36 -6.55 5.16 -8.98
CA LEU A 36 -7.32 6.10 -8.15
C LEU A 36 -6.69 7.50 -8.09
N MET A 37 -5.36 7.60 -8.05
CA MET A 37 -4.65 8.87 -8.07
C MET A 37 -4.83 9.58 -9.41
N GLU A 38 -4.71 8.84 -10.53
CA GLU A 38 -4.88 9.37 -11.88
C GLU A 38 -6.32 9.87 -12.13
N GLU A 39 -7.33 9.10 -11.70
CA GLU A 39 -8.75 9.50 -11.74
C GLU A 39 -9.03 10.77 -10.95
N ARG A 40 -8.26 11.02 -9.87
CA ARG A 40 -8.34 12.23 -9.05
C ARG A 40 -7.51 13.40 -9.58
N GLY A 41 -6.98 13.28 -10.79
CA GLY A 41 -6.23 14.35 -11.44
C GLY A 41 -4.78 14.47 -10.96
N PHE A 42 -4.18 13.42 -10.40
CA PHE A 42 -2.75 13.41 -10.12
C PHE A 42 -1.96 12.79 -11.28
N ALA A 43 -0.76 13.31 -11.52
CA ALA A 43 0.23 12.72 -12.41
C ALA A 43 1.38 12.14 -11.56
N LYS A 44 1.76 10.89 -11.82
CA LYS A 44 2.91 10.27 -11.17
C LYS A 44 4.20 10.88 -11.72
N MET A 45 5.01 11.45 -10.85
CA MET A 45 6.27 12.10 -11.21
C MET A 45 7.49 11.22 -10.95
N GLY A 46 7.37 10.23 -10.06
CA GLY A 46 8.48 9.35 -9.73
C GLY A 46 8.09 8.21 -8.80
N GLU A 47 9.00 7.24 -8.72
CA GLU A 47 8.93 6.12 -7.80
C GLU A 47 10.35 5.68 -7.43
N GLN A 48 10.57 5.29 -6.18
CA GLN A 48 11.83 4.75 -5.72
C GLN A 48 11.65 3.77 -4.56
N GLN A 49 12.60 2.86 -4.41
CA GLN A 49 12.73 2.03 -3.22
C GLN A 49 13.59 2.77 -2.20
N VAL A 50 13.04 2.98 -1.00
CA VAL A 50 13.69 3.73 0.08
C VAL A 50 14.07 2.77 1.20
N PRO A 51 15.37 2.46 1.38
CA PRO A 51 15.85 1.73 2.54
C PRO A 51 15.61 2.52 3.83
N LEU A 52 15.13 1.85 4.87
CA LEU A 52 14.92 2.41 6.20
C LEU A 52 15.49 1.46 7.25
N LEU A 53 16.11 2.02 8.28
CA LEU A 53 16.53 1.30 9.47
C LEU A 53 15.72 1.81 10.66
N ILE A 54 14.84 0.97 11.20
CA ILE A 54 14.06 1.29 12.39
C ILE A 54 14.76 0.67 13.59
N ARG A 55 15.20 1.52 14.54
CA ARG A 55 15.70 1.05 15.84
C ARG A 55 14.51 0.89 16.79
N GLU A 56 14.25 -0.34 17.21
CA GLU A 56 13.21 -0.61 18.22
C GLU A 56 13.75 -0.42 19.64
N HIS A 57 14.92 -0.98 19.94
CA HIS A 57 15.64 -0.77 21.21
C HIS A 57 17.16 -1.02 21.03
N GLN A 58 17.95 -0.98 22.11
CA GLN A 58 19.43 -1.02 22.07
C GLN A 58 20.04 -2.18 21.26
N ARG A 59 19.33 -3.32 21.13
CA ARG A 59 19.85 -4.53 20.48
C ARG A 59 18.90 -5.08 19.40
N LYS A 60 17.91 -4.28 18.94
CA LYS A 60 16.95 -4.69 17.91
C LYS A 60 16.73 -3.58 16.89
N TYR A 61 16.99 -3.94 15.65
CA TYR A 61 16.85 -3.09 14.47
C TYR A 61 16.08 -3.86 13.40
N GLN A 62 15.21 -3.17 12.68
CA GLN A 62 14.58 -3.68 11.47
C GLN A 62 15.14 -2.94 10.26
N TYR A 63 15.61 -3.68 9.28
CA TYR A 63 15.88 -3.14 7.95
C TYR A 63 14.66 -3.41 7.08
N ILE A 64 14.08 -2.36 6.51
CA ILE A 64 12.96 -2.45 5.58
C ILE A 64 13.24 -1.63 4.33
N VAL A 65 12.56 -1.96 3.24
CA VAL A 65 12.60 -1.18 2.00
C VAL A 65 11.17 -0.78 1.68
N SER A 66 10.91 0.52 1.65
CA SER A 66 9.59 1.08 1.36
C SER A 66 9.50 1.57 -0.08
N GLU A 67 8.38 1.27 -0.75
CA GLU A 67 8.06 1.87 -2.05
C GLU A 67 7.55 3.30 -1.84
N ALA A 68 8.29 4.30 -2.31
CA ALA A 68 7.90 5.70 -2.28
C ALA A 68 7.45 6.16 -3.68
N THR A 69 6.35 6.90 -3.74
CA THR A 69 5.80 7.45 -5.00
C THR A 69 5.60 8.97 -4.87
N ILE A 70 5.94 9.70 -5.93
CA ILE A 70 5.83 11.16 -6.00
C ILE A 70 4.70 11.50 -6.98
N TRP A 71 3.77 12.35 -6.56
CA TRP A 71 2.60 12.72 -7.34
C TRP A 71 2.45 14.24 -7.40
N ARG A 72 2.07 14.75 -8.56
CA ARG A 72 1.74 16.16 -8.77
C ARG A 72 0.27 16.28 -9.12
N LYS A 73 -0.47 17.14 -8.44
CA LYS A 73 -1.84 17.49 -8.84
C LYS A 73 -1.79 18.26 -10.16
N LYS A 74 -2.58 17.86 -11.15
CA LYS A 74 -2.76 18.57 -12.42
C LYS A 74 -3.42 19.93 -12.18
#